data_AF-A0A933C324-F1
#
_entry.id   AF-A0A933C324-F1
#
_cell.length_a   1.000
_cell.length_b   1.000
_cell.length_c   1.000
_cell.angle_alpha   90.00
_cell.angle_beta   90.00
_cell.angle_gamma   90.00
#
_symmetry.space_group_name_H-M   'P 1'
#
loop_
_entity.id
_entity.type
_entity.pdbx_description
1 polymer ?
#
loop_
_entity_poly.entity_id
_entity_poly.type
_entity_poly.pdbx_seq_one_letter_code
_entity_poly.pdbx_strand_id
1 'polypeptide(L)'
;MTPVFVLLFLAALAAANVAAARLLAAAFPRRRRWAWSALVAGTAFLVTIPVWFLDRNGPFTYARALLGPTFILWQFFAVPYSACALVGYAVWWSHRRLRGRGPSGSFARAWRRPTLVLLAGFTLAVVVGMYGALVPLRTRAARVEIRGLPRALEGYRIALVSDLHVGPFTRQRRLGDIVEAIHRARPDVVVLAGDLVDDDPGLITPLARGLRHLRARDGVYAMLGNHEIYGGAAAELVRRDDLPFRLLINDAARIERGSAALALVGLGEPTAIEAYPGWDRALARFAPDWERALSHVAPGDFVVAAGHQPLLFEEARARGIPLTLVGHTHGGQLGSHRLRWCLAGAFLPWHMGLYRSGRSTLYVTTGAGHWILPVRLGVPPEVALLELHGAAGPLDPPPLRVGAHAD
;
A
#
# COMPACT_ATOMS: atom_id res chain seq x y z
N MET A 1 15.01 -9.09 -6.47
CA MET A 1 15.88 -8.02 -7.02
C MET A 1 17.32 -8.49 -7.05
N THR A 2 18.15 -8.11 -8.03
CA THR A 2 19.56 -8.53 -8.06
C THR A 2 20.40 -7.72 -7.05
N PRO A 3 21.44 -8.30 -6.43
CA PRO A 3 22.34 -7.57 -5.54
C PRO A 3 22.97 -6.33 -6.19
N VAL A 4 23.26 -6.40 -7.48
CA VAL A 4 23.80 -5.29 -8.29
C VAL A 4 22.81 -4.12 -8.33
N PHE A 5 21.52 -4.38 -8.56
CA PHE A 5 20.49 -3.33 -8.55
C PHE A 5 20.43 -2.62 -7.20
N VAL A 6 20.45 -3.38 -6.09
CA VAL A 6 20.41 -2.82 -4.74
C VAL A 6 21.62 -1.92 -4.48
N LEU A 7 22.82 -2.36 -4.86
CA LEU A 7 24.04 -1.56 -4.68
C LEU A 7 24.00 -0.27 -5.51
N LEU A 8 23.58 -0.33 -6.77
CA LEU A 8 23.44 0.85 -7.63
C LEU A 8 22.40 1.82 -7.10
N PHE A 9 21.27 1.30 -6.60
CA PHE A 9 20.22 2.11 -5.99
C PHE A 9 20.72 2.83 -4.72
N LEU A 10 21.38 2.11 -3.82
CA LEU A 10 21.96 2.70 -2.61
C LEU A 10 23.05 3.73 -2.94
N ALA A 11 23.89 3.46 -3.95
CA ALA A 11 24.91 4.41 -4.42
C ALA A 11 24.29 5.70 -4.98
N ALA A 12 23.22 5.58 -5.77
CA ALA A 12 22.49 6.73 -6.31
C ALA A 12 21.86 7.58 -5.18
N LEU A 13 21.26 6.93 -4.18
CA LEU A 13 20.72 7.63 -3.00
C LEU A 13 21.82 8.34 -2.19
N ALA A 14 22.95 7.68 -1.96
CA ALA A 14 24.10 8.28 -1.28
C ALA A 14 24.64 9.48 -2.05
N ALA A 15 24.76 9.38 -3.38
CA ALA A 15 25.20 10.49 -4.23
C ALA A 15 24.24 11.68 -4.16
N ALA A 16 22.93 11.46 -4.24
CA ALA A 16 21.93 12.50 -4.09
C ALA A 16 22.00 13.17 -2.71
N ASN A 17 22.20 12.40 -1.66
CA ASN A 17 22.34 12.92 -0.29
C ASN A 17 23.57 13.82 -0.14
N VAL A 18 24.72 13.36 -0.61
CA VAL A 18 25.97 14.15 -0.57
C VAL A 18 25.83 15.42 -1.41
N ALA A 19 25.25 15.34 -2.60
CA ALA A 19 25.02 16.50 -3.46
C ALA A 19 24.09 17.53 -2.79
N ALA A 20 22.96 17.09 -2.24
CA ALA A 20 22.02 17.95 -1.54
C ALA A 20 22.68 18.67 -0.35
N ALA A 21 23.38 17.91 0.50
CA ALA A 21 24.02 18.43 1.70
C ALA A 21 25.16 19.41 1.39
N ARG A 22 26.01 19.10 0.40
CA ARG A 22 27.08 20.00 -0.05
C ARG A 22 26.52 21.31 -0.57
N LEU A 23 25.47 21.24 -1.40
CA LEU A 23 24.86 22.43 -1.97
C LEU A 23 24.16 23.26 -0.90
N LEU A 24 23.42 22.65 0.03
CA LEU A 24 22.81 23.33 1.17
C LEU A 24 23.85 23.99 2.08
N ALA A 25 24.95 23.31 2.38
CA ALA A 25 26.03 23.86 3.21
C ALA A 25 26.70 25.07 2.54
N ALA A 26 26.92 25.03 1.23
CA ALA A 26 27.46 26.14 0.45
C ALA A 26 26.44 27.30 0.27
N ALA A 27 25.16 26.95 0.10
CA ALA A 27 24.05 27.90 -0.02
C ALA A 27 23.65 28.51 1.33
N PHE A 28 23.97 27.91 2.47
CA PHE A 28 23.67 28.46 3.80
C PHE A 28 24.81 28.21 4.81
N PRO A 29 25.95 28.91 4.71
CA PRO A 29 27.15 28.65 5.52
C PRO A 29 26.90 28.72 7.03
N ARG A 30 26.07 29.68 7.49
CA ARG A 30 25.67 29.80 8.91
C ARG A 30 24.87 28.61 9.42
N ARG A 31 24.26 27.83 8.52
CA ARG A 31 23.44 26.65 8.80
C ARG A 31 24.09 25.35 8.33
N ARG A 32 25.37 25.36 7.92
CA ARG A 32 26.06 24.18 7.35
C ARG A 32 26.00 22.95 8.27
N ARG A 33 26.05 23.15 9.60
CA ARG A 33 25.95 22.05 10.56
C ARG A 33 24.66 21.26 10.38
N TRP A 34 23.53 21.93 10.11
CA TRP A 34 22.24 21.29 9.91
C TRP A 34 22.18 20.50 8.58
N ALA A 35 22.79 21.03 7.52
CA ALA A 35 22.90 20.32 6.24
C ALA A 35 23.71 19.03 6.38
N TRP A 36 24.82 19.07 7.12
CA TRP A 36 25.63 17.88 7.40
C TRP A 36 24.96 16.93 8.39
N SER A 37 24.25 17.42 9.40
CA SER A 37 23.44 16.58 10.29
C SER A 37 22.34 15.84 9.52
N ALA A 38 21.66 16.50 8.58
CA ALA A 38 20.67 15.87 7.72
C ALA A 38 21.30 14.80 6.81
N LEU A 39 22.50 15.03 6.28
CA LEU A 39 23.26 13.99 5.56
C LEU A 39 23.59 12.80 6.43
N VAL A 40 24.12 13.03 7.63
CA VAL A 40 24.52 11.96 8.55
C VAL A 40 23.29 11.16 8.97
N ALA A 41 22.21 11.81 9.40
CA ALA A 41 20.96 11.13 9.74
C ALA A 41 20.38 10.37 8.53
N GLY A 42 20.43 10.99 7.34
CA GLY A 42 20.00 10.41 6.09
C GLY A 42 20.82 9.18 5.67
N THR A 43 22.14 9.20 5.89
CA THR A 43 23.04 8.15 5.42
C THR A 43 23.22 7.04 6.46
N ALA A 44 23.20 7.37 7.74
CA ALA A 44 23.25 6.39 8.83
C ALA A 44 22.06 5.42 8.75
N PHE A 45 20.88 5.90 8.38
CA PHE A 45 19.72 5.04 8.19
C PHE A 45 19.85 4.09 6.99
N LEU A 46 20.48 4.50 5.88
CA LEU A 46 20.74 3.61 4.73
C LEU A 46 21.53 2.35 5.13
N VAL A 47 22.49 2.51 6.05
CA VAL A 47 23.32 1.40 6.55
C VAL A 47 22.51 0.43 7.41
N THR A 48 21.39 0.89 7.99
CA THR A 48 20.48 0.05 8.78
C THR A 48 19.43 -0.68 7.94
N ILE A 49 19.24 -0.34 6.66
CA ILE A 49 18.26 -0.97 5.77
C ILE A 49 18.48 -2.49 5.65
N PRO A 50 19.71 -3.02 5.45
CA PRO A 50 19.92 -4.46 5.44
C PRO A 50 19.52 -5.13 6.75
N VAL A 51 19.85 -4.52 7.90
CA VAL A 51 19.46 -5.03 9.23
C VAL A 51 17.94 -5.04 9.41
N TRP A 52 17.22 -4.08 8.82
CA TRP A 52 15.76 -4.04 8.84
C TRP A 52 15.10 -5.26 8.19
N PHE A 53 15.71 -5.81 7.14
CA PHE A 53 15.19 -7.04 6.51
C PHE A 53 15.58 -8.32 7.28
N LEU A 54 16.57 -8.26 8.17
CA LEU A 54 17.06 -9.40 8.95
C LEU A 54 16.34 -9.56 10.29
N ASP A 55 15.99 -8.45 10.95
CA ASP A 55 15.35 -8.46 12.27
C ASP A 55 14.40 -7.25 12.44
N ARG A 56 13.11 -7.48 12.19
CA ARG A 56 12.08 -6.42 12.26
C ARG A 56 11.57 -6.12 13.67
N ASN A 57 11.73 -7.06 14.59
CA ASN A 57 11.24 -6.99 15.98
C ASN A 57 12.36 -6.85 17.02
N GLY A 58 13.61 -6.74 16.57
CA GLY A 58 14.77 -6.57 17.41
C GLY A 58 14.91 -5.23 18.13
N PRO A 59 16.04 -5.02 18.83
CA PRO A 59 16.30 -3.83 19.63
C PRO A 59 16.31 -2.51 18.83
N PHE A 60 16.43 -2.59 17.50
CA PHE A 60 16.41 -1.42 16.61
C PHE A 60 15.01 -0.94 16.22
N THR A 61 13.93 -1.62 16.63
CA THR A 61 12.55 -1.26 16.29
C THR A 61 12.21 0.19 16.64
N TYR A 62 12.60 0.66 17.83
CA TYR A 62 12.37 2.04 18.25
C TYR A 62 13.21 3.06 17.47
N ALA A 63 14.48 2.73 17.19
CA ALA A 63 15.34 3.56 16.37
C ALA A 63 14.78 3.69 14.94
N ARG A 64 14.23 2.60 14.39
CA ARG A 64 13.53 2.59 13.10
C ARG A 64 12.28 3.47 13.11
N ALA A 65 11.42 3.31 14.11
CA ALA A 65 10.20 4.10 14.24
C ALA A 65 10.48 5.60 14.35
N LEU A 66 11.60 5.99 14.98
CA LEU A 66 11.98 7.39 15.16
C LEU A 66 12.76 7.97 13.95
N LEU A 67 13.76 7.25 13.45
CA LEU A 67 14.69 7.73 12.44
C LEU A 67 14.21 7.47 11.01
N GLY A 68 13.47 6.38 10.79
CA GLY A 68 12.96 5.98 9.48
C GLY A 68 12.06 7.04 8.83
N PRO A 69 11.04 7.56 9.51
CA PRO A 69 10.22 8.66 9.00
C PRO A 69 11.05 9.89 8.59
N THR A 70 12.02 10.29 9.42
CA THR A 70 12.89 11.44 9.14
C THR A 70 13.78 11.18 7.93
N PHE A 71 14.35 9.97 7.84
CA PHE A 71 15.12 9.52 6.69
C PHE A 71 14.30 9.56 5.41
N ILE A 72 13.09 9.00 5.41
CA ILE A 72 12.23 8.94 4.24
C ILE A 72 11.87 10.34 3.75
N LEU A 73 11.46 11.25 4.65
CA LEU A 73 11.21 12.65 4.30
C LEU A 73 12.46 13.30 3.69
N TRP A 74 13.63 13.05 4.26
CA TRP A 74 14.89 13.55 3.71
C TRP A 74 15.13 13.02 2.29
N GLN A 75 14.91 11.73 2.00
CA GLN A 75 15.06 11.18 0.65
C GLN A 75 14.09 11.79 -0.36
N PHE A 76 12.82 11.97 0.04
CA PHE A 76 11.80 12.62 -0.79
C PHE A 76 12.13 14.08 -1.11
N PHE A 77 12.97 14.73 -0.30
CA PHE A 77 13.52 16.05 -0.61
C PHE A 77 14.83 15.98 -1.41
N ALA A 78 15.82 15.24 -0.91
CA ALA A 78 17.20 15.26 -1.39
C ALA A 78 17.34 14.75 -2.82
N VAL A 79 16.56 13.73 -3.21
CA VAL A 79 16.62 13.17 -4.58
C VAL A 79 16.06 14.16 -5.61
N PRO A 80 14.80 14.65 -5.50
CA PRO A 80 14.29 15.68 -6.43
C PRO A 80 15.09 16.97 -6.38
N TYR A 81 15.50 17.43 -5.18
CA TYR A 81 16.30 18.63 -5.03
C TYR A 81 17.64 18.54 -5.78
N SER A 82 18.34 17.42 -5.64
CA SER A 82 19.61 17.19 -6.35
C SER A 82 19.42 17.11 -7.87
N ALA A 83 18.34 16.50 -8.34
CA ALA A 83 18.01 16.48 -9.77
C ALA A 83 17.72 17.89 -10.30
N CYS A 84 16.90 18.69 -9.61
CA CYS A 84 16.65 20.09 -9.98
C CYS A 84 17.93 20.93 -9.93
N ALA A 85 18.79 20.71 -8.94
CA ALA A 85 20.07 21.40 -8.81
C ALA A 85 21.04 21.04 -9.94
N LEU A 86 21.06 19.79 -10.39
CA LEU A 86 21.88 19.36 -11.52
C LEU A 86 21.45 20.05 -12.82
N VAL A 87 20.14 20.08 -13.09
CA VAL A 87 19.58 20.82 -14.24
C VAL A 87 19.88 22.32 -14.12
N GLY A 88 19.67 22.89 -12.93
CA GLY A 88 19.98 24.29 -12.65
C GLY A 88 21.46 24.64 -12.84
N TYR A 89 22.35 23.72 -12.45
CA TYR A 89 23.79 23.85 -12.65
C TYR A 89 24.15 23.84 -14.14
N ALA A 90 23.58 22.92 -14.92
CA ALA A 90 23.79 22.86 -16.36
C ALA A 90 23.34 24.15 -17.05
N VAL A 91 22.16 24.67 -16.71
CA VAL A 91 21.65 25.95 -17.24
C VAL A 91 22.56 27.11 -16.85
N TRP A 92 22.94 27.21 -15.56
CA TRP A 92 23.83 28.26 -15.06
C TRP A 92 25.21 28.23 -15.72
N TRP A 93 25.77 27.04 -15.92
CA TRP A 93 27.06 26.84 -16.56
C TRP A 93 27.02 27.21 -18.05
N SER A 94 26.01 26.75 -18.78
CA SER A 94 25.82 27.07 -20.20
C SER A 94 25.64 28.57 -20.43
N HIS A 95 24.80 29.23 -19.61
CA HIS A 95 24.58 30.68 -19.69
C HIS A 95 25.88 31.48 -19.48
N ARG A 96 26.74 31.03 -18.56
CA ARG A 96 28.03 31.67 -18.28
C ARG A 96 29.05 31.46 -19.39
N ARG A 97 29.13 30.25 -19.96
CA ARG A 97 29.97 29.98 -21.13
C ARG A 97 29.56 30.86 -22.32
N LEU A 98 28.27 30.95 -22.62
CA LEU A 98 27.76 31.70 -23.77
C LEU A 98 27.95 33.22 -23.64
N ARG A 99 27.98 33.76 -22.42
CA ARG A 99 28.13 35.22 -22.18
C ARG A 99 29.57 35.70 -22.02
N GLY A 100 30.57 34.83 -22.21
CA GLY A 100 32.00 35.19 -22.12
C GLY A 100 32.44 35.70 -20.74
N ARG A 101 31.59 35.57 -19.71
CA ARG A 101 31.90 36.00 -18.34
C ARG A 101 32.49 34.81 -17.58
N GLY A 102 33.78 34.89 -17.25
CA GLY A 102 34.44 34.00 -16.29
C GLY A 102 33.70 33.97 -14.94
N PRO A 103 33.94 32.97 -14.09
CA PRO A 103 33.08 32.71 -12.93
C PRO A 103 33.21 33.77 -11.82
N SER A 104 32.44 34.87 -11.90
CA SER A 104 32.21 35.76 -10.75
C SER A 104 31.02 35.24 -9.92
N GLY A 105 31.30 34.57 -8.80
CA GLY A 105 30.27 34.01 -7.92
C GLY A 105 30.06 32.50 -8.06
N SER A 106 29.77 31.80 -6.97
CA SER A 106 29.53 30.34 -6.96
C SER A 106 28.09 29.99 -7.32
N PHE A 107 27.88 28.84 -7.98
CA PHE A 107 26.54 28.29 -8.27
C PHE A 107 25.68 28.23 -7.00
N ALA A 108 26.26 27.80 -5.87
CA ALA A 108 25.57 27.73 -4.59
C ALA A 108 24.94 29.06 -4.15
N ARG A 109 25.54 30.22 -4.49
CA ARG A 109 24.91 31.53 -4.21
C ARG A 109 23.73 31.80 -5.13
N ALA A 110 23.89 31.52 -6.43
CA ALA A 110 22.81 31.67 -7.41
C ALA A 110 21.62 30.76 -7.10
N TRP A 111 21.88 29.56 -6.58
CA TRP A 111 20.87 28.55 -6.26
C TRP A 111 20.13 28.77 -4.93
N ARG A 112 20.50 29.78 -4.13
CA ARG A 112 19.86 30.04 -2.81
C ARG A 112 18.35 30.25 -2.89
N ARG A 113 17.89 31.11 -3.80
CA ARG A 113 16.45 31.40 -3.95
C ARG A 113 15.67 30.17 -4.44
N PRO A 114 16.09 29.47 -5.51
CA PRO A 114 15.49 28.17 -5.88
C PRO A 114 15.44 27.18 -4.71
N THR A 115 16.52 27.09 -3.93
CA THR A 115 16.57 26.20 -2.76
C THR A 115 15.49 26.54 -1.74
N LEU A 116 15.30 27.82 -1.41
CA LEU A 116 14.25 28.25 -0.48
C LEU A 116 12.85 27.95 -1.02
N VAL A 117 12.63 28.13 -2.33
CA VAL A 117 11.34 27.81 -2.97
C VAL A 117 11.07 26.30 -2.92
N LEU A 118 12.06 25.46 -3.23
CA LEU A 118 11.94 24.00 -3.16
C LEU A 118 11.71 23.52 -1.73
N LEU A 119 12.43 24.08 -0.75
CA LEU A 119 12.22 23.77 0.67
C LEU A 119 10.82 24.18 1.14
N ALA A 120 10.36 25.37 0.77
CA ALA A 120 9.03 25.86 1.12
C ALA A 120 7.93 25.00 0.47
N GLY A 121 8.08 24.67 -0.81
CA GLY A 121 7.17 23.79 -1.54
C GLY A 121 7.12 22.37 -0.97
N PHE A 122 8.28 21.79 -0.63
CA PHE A 122 8.36 20.50 0.04
C PHE A 122 7.69 20.52 1.41
N THR A 123 7.97 21.54 2.22
CA THR A 123 7.35 21.71 3.55
C THR A 123 5.83 21.83 3.42
N LEU A 124 5.35 22.63 2.47
CA LEU A 124 3.92 22.74 2.19
C LEU A 124 3.32 21.40 1.75
N ALA A 125 4.00 20.66 0.87
CA ALA A 125 3.54 19.35 0.42
C ALA A 125 3.46 18.33 1.57
N VAL A 126 4.42 18.33 2.50
CA VAL A 126 4.38 17.50 3.70
C VAL A 126 3.21 17.89 4.60
N VAL A 127 3.01 19.20 4.88
CA VAL A 127 1.90 19.66 5.72
C VAL A 127 0.54 19.32 5.11
N VAL A 128 0.36 19.60 3.82
CA VAL A 128 -0.86 19.27 3.08
C VAL A 128 -1.06 17.76 3.03
N GLY A 129 0.02 17.00 2.82
CA GLY A 129 -0.02 15.55 2.83
C GLY A 129 -0.38 14.97 4.20
N MET A 130 0.13 15.55 5.29
CA MET A 130 -0.25 15.17 6.66
C MET A 130 -1.72 15.44 6.94
N TYR A 131 -2.20 16.61 6.55
CA TYR A 131 -3.62 16.90 6.59
C TYR A 131 -4.41 15.87 5.77
N GLY A 132 -3.96 15.56 4.54
CA GLY A 132 -4.57 14.60 3.63
C GLY A 132 -4.60 13.15 4.15
N ALA A 133 -3.64 12.75 4.98
CA ALA A 133 -3.61 11.43 5.59
C ALA A 133 -4.48 11.34 6.86
N LEU A 134 -4.53 12.41 7.65
CA LEU A 134 -5.10 12.35 9.01
C LEU A 134 -6.54 12.86 9.09
N VAL A 135 -6.95 13.75 8.19
CA VAL A 135 -8.24 14.44 8.29
C VAL A 135 -9.29 13.84 7.35
N PRO A 136 -9.15 13.90 6.02
CA PRO A 136 -10.17 13.34 5.15
C PRO A 136 -10.13 11.80 5.26
N LEU A 137 -11.32 11.22 5.44
CA LEU A 137 -11.61 9.82 5.14
C LEU A 137 -12.70 9.83 4.08
N ARG A 138 -12.45 9.20 2.94
CA ARG A 138 -13.42 9.20 1.84
C ARG A 138 -14.08 7.85 1.70
N THR A 139 -15.41 7.84 1.69
CA THR A 139 -16.13 6.68 1.16
C THR A 139 -16.16 6.81 -0.37
N ARG A 140 -15.54 5.87 -1.08
CA ARG A 140 -15.50 5.86 -2.54
C ARG A 140 -16.45 4.79 -3.06
N ALA A 141 -17.58 5.22 -3.61
CA ALA A 141 -18.47 4.30 -4.32
C ALA A 141 -17.88 3.93 -5.69
N ALA A 142 -17.92 2.65 -6.03
CA ALA A 142 -17.56 2.16 -7.35
C ALA A 142 -18.62 1.17 -7.84
N ARG A 143 -19.14 1.42 -9.04
CA ARG A 143 -20.02 0.51 -9.74
C ARG A 143 -19.18 -0.60 -10.39
N VAL A 144 -19.37 -1.84 -9.96
CA VAL A 144 -18.61 -2.99 -10.45
C VAL A 144 -19.50 -3.85 -11.35
N GLU A 145 -19.35 -3.66 -12.66
CA GLU A 145 -20.07 -4.45 -13.66
C GLU A 145 -19.39 -5.81 -13.87
N ILE A 146 -20.15 -6.89 -13.71
CA ILE A 146 -19.67 -8.27 -13.76
C ILE A 146 -20.55 -9.08 -14.70
N ARG A 147 -19.93 -9.81 -15.62
CA ARG A 147 -20.64 -10.72 -16.52
C ARG A 147 -21.05 -12.00 -15.80
N GLY A 148 -22.33 -12.37 -15.91
CA GLY A 148 -22.85 -13.57 -15.25
C GLY A 148 -23.08 -13.39 -13.75
N LEU A 149 -23.20 -12.15 -13.25
CA LEU A 149 -23.62 -11.90 -11.87
C LEU A 149 -25.03 -12.50 -11.65
N PRO A 150 -25.23 -13.38 -10.65
CA PRO A 150 -26.56 -13.86 -10.29
C PRO A 150 -27.49 -12.69 -9.96
N ARG A 151 -28.73 -12.74 -10.44
CA ARG A 151 -29.72 -11.66 -10.22
C ARG A 151 -29.93 -11.32 -8.74
N ALA A 152 -29.82 -12.31 -7.86
CA ALA A 152 -29.99 -12.10 -6.42
C ALA A 152 -28.85 -11.29 -5.76
N LEU A 153 -27.73 -11.09 -6.46
CA LEU A 153 -26.59 -10.27 -6.06
C LEU A 153 -26.56 -8.89 -6.75
N GLU A 154 -27.59 -8.55 -7.54
CA GLU A 154 -27.70 -7.21 -8.14
C GLU A 154 -27.81 -6.15 -7.03
N GLY A 155 -26.98 -5.12 -7.10
CA GLY A 155 -26.89 -4.07 -6.09
C GLY A 155 -26.26 -4.53 -4.77
N TYR A 156 -25.63 -5.71 -4.72
CA TYR A 156 -24.95 -6.18 -3.51
C TYR A 156 -23.74 -5.29 -3.19
N ARG A 157 -23.58 -4.90 -1.92
CA ARG A 157 -22.62 -3.86 -1.51
C ARG A 157 -21.51 -4.42 -0.65
N ILE A 158 -20.27 -4.31 -1.13
CA ILE A 158 -19.07 -4.74 -0.43
C ILE A 158 -18.30 -3.51 0.03
N ALA A 159 -18.10 -3.35 1.34
CA ALA A 159 -17.13 -2.39 1.86
C ALA A 159 -15.74 -3.05 1.88
N LEU A 160 -14.88 -2.63 0.95
CA LEU A 160 -13.47 -3.03 0.90
C LEU A 160 -12.62 -1.99 1.65
N VAL A 161 -11.92 -2.46 2.67
CA VAL A 161 -11.00 -1.66 3.48
C VAL A 161 -9.70 -2.43 3.58
N SER A 162 -8.57 -1.75 3.54
CA SER A 162 -7.26 -2.36 3.72
C SER A 162 -6.31 -1.35 4.36
N ASP A 163 -5.12 -1.81 4.69
CA ASP A 163 -3.99 -0.98 5.09
C ASP A 163 -4.36 -0.02 6.23
N LEU A 164 -4.97 -0.58 7.28
CA LEU A 164 -5.28 0.18 8.50
C LEU A 164 -3.98 0.62 9.18
N HIS A 165 -2.94 -0.21 9.11
CA HIS A 165 -1.64 -0.01 9.75
C HIS A 165 -1.83 0.51 11.18
N VAL A 166 -2.54 -0.27 12.02
CA VAL A 166 -2.61 0.04 13.44
C VAL A 166 -1.19 -0.02 13.99
N GLY A 167 -0.66 1.15 14.36
CA GLY A 167 0.72 1.38 14.75
C GLY A 167 0.86 2.66 15.58
N PRO A 168 2.11 3.14 15.82
CA PRO A 168 2.40 4.23 16.74
C PRO A 168 1.66 5.55 16.46
N PHE A 169 1.32 5.82 15.19
CA PHE A 169 0.61 7.03 14.78
C PHE A 169 -0.91 6.83 14.64
N THR A 170 -1.41 5.61 14.85
CA THR A 170 -2.82 5.27 14.65
C THR A 170 -3.60 5.41 15.96
N ARG A 171 -4.50 6.39 15.97
CA ARG A 171 -5.35 6.69 17.15
C ARG A 171 -6.63 5.85 17.12
N GLN A 172 -7.11 5.44 18.29
CA GLN A 172 -8.40 4.74 18.43
C GLN A 172 -9.58 5.50 17.82
N ARG A 173 -9.57 6.84 17.92
CA ARG A 173 -10.56 7.71 17.26
C ARG A 173 -10.61 7.48 15.75
N ARG A 174 -9.46 7.34 15.09
CA ARG A 174 -9.39 7.12 13.64
C ARG A 174 -10.03 5.80 13.23
N LEU A 175 -9.83 4.74 14.02
CA LEU A 175 -10.49 3.46 13.79
C LEU A 175 -12.01 3.59 13.97
N GLY A 176 -12.45 4.37 14.97
CA GLY A 176 -13.87 4.73 15.13
C GLY A 176 -14.44 5.47 13.93
N ASP A 177 -13.73 6.48 13.41
CA ASP A 177 -14.15 7.23 12.21
C ASP A 177 -14.29 6.31 10.98
N ILE A 178 -13.41 5.31 10.85
CA ILE A 178 -13.47 4.29 9.79
C ILE A 178 -14.72 3.40 9.96
N VAL A 179 -14.96 2.91 11.18
CA VAL A 179 -16.16 2.11 11.49
C VAL A 179 -17.43 2.91 11.17
N GLU A 180 -17.50 4.17 11.57
CA GLU A 180 -18.64 5.04 11.27
C GLU A 180 -18.80 5.29 9.76
N ALA A 181 -17.71 5.50 9.02
CA ALA A 181 -17.77 5.63 7.56
C ALA A 181 -18.30 4.35 6.88
N ILE A 182 -17.89 3.17 7.37
CA ILE A 182 -18.41 1.88 6.89
C ILE A 182 -19.91 1.76 7.21
N HIS A 183 -20.33 2.01 8.45
CA HIS A 183 -21.75 1.92 8.82
C HIS A 183 -22.63 2.91 8.06
N ARG A 184 -22.18 4.15 7.86
CA ARG A 184 -22.89 5.14 7.02
C ARG A 184 -23.01 4.69 5.57
N ALA A 185 -22.00 3.97 5.07
CA ALA A 185 -22.05 3.39 3.74
C ALA A 185 -23.06 2.24 3.63
N ARG A 186 -23.49 1.60 4.74
CA ARG A 186 -24.46 0.49 4.79
C ARG A 186 -24.13 -0.68 3.83
N PRO A 187 -22.91 -1.25 3.87
CA PRO A 187 -22.59 -2.42 3.06
C PRO A 187 -23.36 -3.66 3.54
N ASP A 188 -23.54 -4.63 2.64
CA ASP A 188 -24.01 -5.97 3.00
C ASP A 188 -22.90 -6.75 3.73
N VAL A 189 -21.66 -6.68 3.22
CA VAL A 189 -20.48 -7.36 3.79
C VAL A 189 -19.28 -6.41 3.87
N VAL A 190 -18.42 -6.61 4.88
CA VAL A 190 -17.15 -5.90 5.02
C VAL A 190 -15.98 -6.85 4.77
N VAL A 191 -15.02 -6.40 3.96
CA VAL A 191 -13.81 -7.13 3.61
C VAL A 191 -12.59 -6.29 4.00
N LEU A 192 -11.82 -6.78 4.97
CA LEU A 192 -10.56 -6.21 5.44
C LEU A 192 -9.38 -6.89 4.73
N ALA A 193 -8.89 -6.29 3.65
CA ALA A 193 -7.90 -6.87 2.74
C ALA A 193 -6.44 -6.70 3.19
N GLY A 194 -6.12 -7.05 4.44
CA GLY A 194 -4.74 -7.11 4.96
C GLY A 194 -4.16 -5.78 5.46
N ASP A 195 -2.95 -5.87 6.05
CA ASP A 195 -2.20 -4.81 6.72
C ASP A 195 -3.04 -4.09 7.78
N LEU A 196 -3.54 -4.90 8.71
CA LEU A 196 -4.35 -4.45 9.85
C LEU A 196 -3.48 -3.82 10.93
N VAL A 197 -2.27 -4.35 11.17
CA VAL A 197 -1.31 -3.92 12.19
C VAL A 197 0.10 -3.75 11.59
N ASP A 198 0.89 -2.85 12.16
CA ASP A 198 2.28 -2.60 11.74
C ASP A 198 3.28 -3.48 12.48
N ASP A 199 3.77 -4.56 11.86
CA ASP A 199 4.94 -5.38 12.26
C ASP A 199 4.99 -5.88 13.74
N ASP A 200 4.03 -5.58 14.61
CA ASP A 200 4.07 -5.89 16.05
C ASP A 200 2.75 -6.56 16.51
N PRO A 201 2.81 -7.83 16.98
CA PRO A 201 1.64 -8.53 17.51
C PRO A 201 0.93 -7.81 18.67
N GLY A 202 1.63 -6.97 19.44
CA GLY A 202 1.06 -6.15 20.52
C GLY A 202 -0.02 -5.17 20.05
N LEU A 203 -0.02 -4.82 18.75
CA LEU A 203 -0.98 -3.90 18.14
C LEU A 203 -2.34 -4.55 17.82
N ILE A 204 -2.45 -5.89 17.92
CA ILE A 204 -3.71 -6.61 17.71
C ILE A 204 -4.75 -6.22 18.78
N THR A 205 -4.33 -6.00 20.03
CA THR A 205 -5.25 -5.55 21.09
C THR A 205 -5.84 -4.15 20.80
N PRO A 206 -5.04 -3.13 20.45
CA PRO A 206 -5.55 -1.86 19.92
C PRO A 206 -6.46 -2.01 18.70
N LEU A 207 -6.13 -2.89 17.75
CA LEU A 207 -6.96 -3.18 16.58
C LEU A 207 -8.35 -3.70 17.00
N ALA A 208 -8.39 -4.76 17.82
CA ALA A 208 -9.62 -5.38 18.30
C ALA A 208 -10.51 -4.35 19.03
N ARG A 209 -9.90 -3.53 19.90
CA ARG A 209 -10.59 -2.45 20.61
C ARG A 209 -11.19 -1.41 19.67
N GLY A 210 -10.45 -0.99 18.64
CA GLY A 210 -10.87 0.04 17.70
C GLY A 210 -11.99 -0.43 16.77
N LEU A 211 -11.95 -1.70 16.38
CA LEU A 211 -12.94 -2.31 15.49
C LEU A 211 -14.09 -3.00 16.23
N ARG A 212 -14.15 -2.95 17.57
CA ARG A 212 -15.10 -3.73 18.39
C ARG A 212 -16.57 -3.58 18.00
N HIS A 213 -16.96 -2.46 17.38
CA HIS A 213 -18.32 -2.16 16.92
C HIS A 213 -18.52 -2.38 15.41
N LEU A 214 -17.48 -2.76 14.67
CA LEU A 214 -17.57 -3.03 13.23
C LEU A 214 -18.46 -4.24 12.98
N ARG A 215 -19.54 -4.05 12.25
CA ARG A 215 -20.53 -5.09 11.93
C ARG A 215 -21.10 -4.79 10.56
N ALA A 216 -21.48 -5.83 9.84
CA ALA A 216 -22.26 -5.78 8.61
C ALA A 216 -23.21 -6.98 8.58
N ARG A 217 -24.26 -6.88 7.77
CA ARG A 217 -25.36 -7.86 7.73
C ARG A 217 -24.85 -9.27 7.46
N ASP A 218 -24.00 -9.40 6.45
CA ASP A 218 -23.50 -10.66 5.94
C ASP A 218 -22.07 -10.94 6.45
N GLY A 219 -21.65 -10.26 7.53
CA GLY A 219 -20.40 -10.51 8.23
C GLY A 219 -19.25 -9.55 7.92
N VAL A 220 -18.16 -9.72 8.68
CA VAL A 220 -16.91 -8.98 8.52
C VAL A 220 -15.81 -10.02 8.37
N TYR A 221 -15.08 -9.95 7.26
CA TYR A 221 -14.03 -10.91 6.93
C TYR A 221 -12.71 -10.19 6.74
N ALA A 222 -11.61 -10.84 7.13
CA ALA A 222 -10.28 -10.28 6.98
C ALA A 222 -9.33 -11.27 6.30
N MET A 223 -8.35 -10.73 5.59
CA MET A 223 -7.18 -11.46 5.10
C MET A 223 -5.93 -10.90 5.77
N LEU A 224 -4.81 -11.62 5.65
CA LEU A 224 -3.50 -11.13 6.08
C LEU A 224 -2.89 -10.23 5.01
N GLY A 225 -2.18 -9.20 5.44
CA GLY A 225 -1.23 -8.46 4.64
C GLY A 225 0.21 -8.78 5.02
N ASN A 226 1.15 -8.22 4.27
CA ASN A 226 2.55 -8.55 4.42
C ASN A 226 3.10 -8.09 5.77
N HIS A 227 2.56 -7.02 6.37
CA HIS A 227 3.00 -6.58 7.70
C HIS A 227 2.66 -7.59 8.80
N GLU A 228 1.57 -8.33 8.66
CA GLU A 228 1.26 -9.42 9.59
C GLU A 228 2.24 -10.58 9.47
N ILE A 229 2.77 -10.84 8.26
CA ILE A 229 3.80 -11.86 8.02
C ILE A 229 5.15 -11.38 8.57
N TYR A 230 5.57 -10.18 8.18
CA TYR A 230 6.83 -9.57 8.56
C TYR A 230 7.01 -9.41 10.07
N GLY A 231 5.95 -9.02 10.76
CA GLY A 231 5.94 -8.81 12.21
C GLY A 231 5.69 -10.05 13.05
N GLY A 232 5.39 -11.19 12.43
CA GLY A 232 4.94 -12.39 13.15
C GLY A 232 3.55 -12.24 13.80
N ALA A 233 2.76 -11.22 13.42
CA ALA A 233 1.42 -11.00 13.95
C ALA A 233 0.39 -11.99 13.38
N ALA A 234 0.66 -12.60 12.21
CA ALA A 234 -0.25 -13.56 11.57
C ALA A 234 -0.62 -14.74 12.47
N ALA A 235 0.36 -15.34 13.16
CA ALA A 235 0.12 -16.47 14.04
C ALA A 235 -0.69 -16.10 15.29
N GLU A 236 -0.53 -14.87 15.79
CA GLU A 236 -1.30 -14.37 16.92
C GLU A 236 -2.74 -14.05 16.48
N LEU A 237 -2.94 -13.38 15.34
CA LEU A 237 -4.27 -13.10 14.80
C LEU A 237 -5.12 -14.37 14.64
N VAL A 238 -4.52 -15.46 14.15
CA VAL A 238 -5.20 -16.76 13.99
C VAL A 238 -5.65 -17.36 15.33
N ARG A 239 -4.96 -17.06 16.44
CA ARG A 239 -5.29 -17.60 17.77
C ARG A 239 -6.30 -16.75 18.55
N ARG A 240 -6.67 -15.56 18.04
CA ARG A 240 -7.54 -14.65 18.77
C ARG A 240 -9.00 -14.86 18.44
N ASP A 241 -9.79 -15.09 19.47
CA ASP A 241 -11.25 -15.31 19.37
C ASP A 241 -12.08 -14.02 19.62
N ASP A 242 -11.46 -12.94 20.09
CA ASP A 242 -12.11 -11.66 20.42
C ASP A 242 -12.12 -10.66 19.26
N LEU A 243 -11.70 -11.08 18.06
CA LEU A 243 -11.67 -10.23 16.88
C LEU A 243 -13.09 -10.01 16.33
N PRO A 244 -13.45 -8.79 15.90
CA PRO A 244 -14.78 -8.48 15.37
C PRO A 244 -14.97 -8.94 13.91
N PHE A 245 -14.10 -9.82 13.42
CA PHE A 245 -14.07 -10.32 12.05
C PHE A 245 -13.60 -11.77 12.02
N ARG A 246 -14.03 -12.52 11.00
CA ARG A 246 -13.50 -13.86 10.71
C ARG A 246 -12.30 -13.73 9.78
N LEU A 247 -11.17 -14.28 10.18
CA LEU A 247 -9.98 -14.36 9.33
C LEU A 247 -10.16 -15.49 8.30
N LEU A 248 -9.91 -15.19 7.02
CA LEU A 248 -9.96 -16.14 5.92
C LEU A 248 -8.55 -16.26 5.33
N ILE A 249 -7.89 -17.39 5.57
CA ILE A 249 -6.56 -17.70 5.02
C ILE A 249 -6.64 -19.04 4.31
N ASN A 250 -6.62 -18.98 2.98
CA ASN A 250 -6.87 -20.13 2.13
C ASN A 250 -8.17 -20.86 2.53
N ASP A 251 -9.22 -20.07 2.78
CA ASP A 251 -10.53 -20.50 3.26
C ASP A 251 -11.61 -19.68 2.54
N ALA A 252 -12.86 -20.11 2.63
CA ALA A 252 -14.00 -19.39 2.06
C ALA A 252 -15.15 -19.23 3.05
N ALA A 253 -15.84 -18.10 2.93
CA ALA A 253 -17.12 -17.87 3.57
C ALA A 253 -18.22 -17.89 2.52
N ARG A 254 -19.21 -18.76 2.70
CA ARG A 254 -20.39 -18.83 1.85
C ARG A 254 -21.49 -17.94 2.41
N ILE A 255 -21.96 -16.98 1.62
CA ILE A 255 -22.97 -15.99 1.98
C ILE A 255 -24.20 -16.22 1.11
N GLU A 256 -25.32 -16.61 1.71
CA GLU A 256 -26.56 -16.87 0.99
C GLU A 256 -27.34 -15.58 0.74
N ARG A 257 -27.78 -15.38 -0.52
CA ARG A 257 -28.57 -14.24 -0.92
C ARG A 257 -29.69 -14.67 -1.87
N GLY A 258 -30.87 -14.90 -1.31
CA GLY A 258 -32.03 -15.36 -2.09
C GLY A 258 -31.75 -16.71 -2.75
N SER A 259 -31.81 -16.76 -4.08
CA SER A 259 -31.57 -17.98 -4.86
C SER A 259 -30.12 -18.21 -5.28
N ALA A 260 -29.18 -17.38 -4.80
CA ALA A 260 -27.76 -17.49 -5.10
C ALA A 260 -26.93 -17.48 -3.82
N ALA A 261 -25.67 -17.88 -3.91
CA ALA A 261 -24.70 -17.66 -2.86
C ALA A 261 -23.44 -17.00 -3.43
N LEU A 262 -22.85 -16.12 -2.63
CA LEU A 262 -21.55 -15.53 -2.86
C LEU A 262 -20.53 -16.30 -2.01
N ALA A 263 -19.51 -16.85 -2.64
CA ALA A 263 -18.36 -17.43 -1.95
C ALA A 263 -17.25 -16.37 -1.87
N LEU A 264 -17.03 -15.82 -0.68
CA LEU A 264 -15.90 -14.93 -0.42
C LEU A 264 -14.68 -15.79 -0.08
N VAL A 265 -13.77 -15.91 -1.03
CA VAL A 265 -12.55 -16.73 -0.92
C VAL A 265 -11.41 -15.84 -0.46
N GLY A 266 -10.91 -16.08 0.75
CA GLY A 266 -9.76 -15.37 1.32
C GLY A 266 -8.47 -16.13 1.06
N LEU A 267 -7.50 -15.46 0.43
CA LEU A 267 -6.20 -16.03 0.08
C LEU A 267 -5.16 -15.68 1.15
N GLY A 268 -4.19 -16.57 1.31
CA GLY A 268 -2.95 -16.28 2.00
C GLY A 268 -2.16 -15.14 1.34
N GLU A 269 -1.04 -14.80 1.97
CA GLU A 269 -0.27 -13.61 1.65
C GLU A 269 1.04 -13.99 0.92
N PRO A 270 1.30 -13.47 -0.30
CA PRO A 270 2.44 -13.90 -1.11
C PRO A 270 3.83 -13.71 -0.48
N THR A 271 4.06 -12.75 0.41
CA THR A 271 5.36 -12.60 1.08
C THR A 271 5.66 -13.75 2.04
N ALA A 272 4.65 -14.56 2.41
CA ALA A 272 4.87 -15.82 3.10
C ALA A 272 5.51 -16.91 2.20
N ILE A 273 5.54 -16.74 0.88
CA ILE A 273 6.32 -17.58 -0.06
C ILE A 273 7.81 -17.22 0.00
N GLU A 274 8.13 -15.92 0.17
CA GLU A 274 9.50 -15.43 0.14
C GLU A 274 10.24 -15.67 1.45
N ALA A 275 11.29 -16.50 1.38
CA ALA A 275 12.23 -16.72 2.46
C ALA A 275 13.17 -15.51 2.65
N TYR A 276 12.71 -14.49 3.38
CA TYR A 276 13.63 -13.48 3.93
C TYR A 276 14.57 -14.14 4.96
N PRO A 277 15.77 -13.62 5.22
CA PRO A 277 16.62 -14.18 6.27
C PRO A 277 15.91 -14.05 7.63
N GLY A 278 15.80 -15.16 8.38
CA GLY A 278 14.96 -15.24 9.59
C GLY A 278 13.54 -15.78 9.34
N TRP A 279 13.21 -16.16 8.11
CA TRP A 279 11.93 -16.78 7.75
C TRP A 279 11.75 -18.13 8.45
N ASP A 280 10.70 -18.19 9.28
CA ASP A 280 10.23 -19.42 9.91
C ASP A 280 9.44 -20.25 8.88
N ARG A 281 9.83 -21.52 8.68
CA ARG A 281 9.10 -22.47 7.84
C ARG A 281 7.62 -22.56 8.20
N ALA A 282 7.25 -22.30 9.46
CA ALA A 282 5.86 -22.28 9.89
C ALA A 282 5.02 -21.19 9.20
N LEU A 283 5.64 -20.12 8.67
CA LEU A 283 4.94 -19.07 7.93
C LEU A 283 4.46 -19.53 6.55
N ALA A 284 5.07 -20.57 5.96
CA ALA A 284 4.67 -21.11 4.66
C ALA A 284 3.17 -21.48 4.60
N ARG A 285 2.57 -21.85 5.74
CA ARG A 285 1.12 -22.15 5.83
C ARG A 285 0.22 -20.96 5.53
N PHE A 286 0.77 -19.74 5.58
CA PHE A 286 0.07 -18.50 5.27
C PHE A 286 0.28 -18.05 3.83
N ALA A 287 1.08 -18.76 3.03
CA ALA A 287 1.22 -18.50 1.60
C ALA A 287 -0.12 -18.74 0.88
N PRO A 288 -0.38 -18.07 -0.26
CA PRO A 288 -1.57 -18.32 -1.05
C PRO A 288 -1.66 -19.80 -1.50
N ASP A 289 -2.79 -20.44 -1.21
CA ASP A 289 -3.14 -21.79 -1.64
C ASP A 289 -4.54 -21.77 -2.25
N TRP A 290 -4.59 -21.63 -3.57
CA TRP A 290 -5.83 -21.52 -4.33
C TRP A 290 -6.66 -22.80 -4.32
N GLU A 291 -6.01 -23.97 -4.35
CA GLU A 291 -6.74 -25.25 -4.37
C GLU A 291 -7.46 -25.45 -3.04
N ARG A 292 -6.77 -25.21 -1.92
CA ARG A 292 -7.40 -25.26 -0.60
C ARG A 292 -8.52 -24.24 -0.47
N ALA A 293 -8.27 -22.98 -0.83
CA ALA A 293 -9.28 -21.93 -0.70
C ALA A 293 -10.55 -22.23 -1.52
N LEU A 294 -10.38 -22.77 -2.74
CA LEU A 294 -11.48 -23.10 -3.64
C LEU A 294 -12.16 -24.44 -3.31
N SER A 295 -11.50 -25.34 -2.57
CA SER A 295 -12.10 -26.60 -2.10
C SER A 295 -13.34 -26.40 -1.22
N HIS A 296 -13.48 -25.21 -0.62
CA HIS A 296 -14.60 -24.80 0.23
C HIS A 296 -15.76 -24.16 -0.56
N VAL A 297 -15.65 -24.04 -1.88
CA VAL A 297 -16.64 -23.38 -2.74
C VAL A 297 -17.58 -24.42 -3.36
N ALA A 298 -18.89 -24.22 -3.21
CA ALA A 298 -19.86 -25.12 -3.81
C ALA A 298 -20.01 -24.84 -5.32
N PRO A 299 -20.28 -25.88 -6.13
CA PRO A 299 -20.58 -25.69 -7.55
C PRO A 299 -21.73 -24.69 -7.76
N GLY A 300 -21.51 -23.68 -8.59
CA GLY A 300 -22.52 -22.66 -8.92
C GLY A 300 -22.52 -21.42 -8.01
N ASP A 301 -21.75 -21.42 -6.92
CA ASP A 301 -21.57 -20.21 -6.11
C ASP A 301 -20.85 -19.12 -6.93
N PHE A 302 -21.24 -17.85 -6.71
CA PHE A 302 -20.55 -16.71 -7.30
C PHE A 302 -19.31 -16.36 -6.48
N VAL A 303 -18.13 -16.53 -7.08
CA VAL A 303 -16.86 -16.40 -6.35
C VAL A 303 -16.34 -14.96 -6.36
N VAL A 304 -16.02 -14.44 -5.18
CA VAL A 304 -15.24 -13.23 -4.99
C VAL A 304 -13.95 -13.60 -4.28
N ALA A 305 -12.81 -13.44 -4.96
CA ALA A 305 -11.52 -13.62 -4.32
C ALA A 305 -11.09 -12.34 -3.60
N ALA A 306 -10.47 -12.48 -2.44
CA ALA A 306 -9.92 -11.37 -1.70
C ALA A 306 -8.57 -11.75 -1.08
N GLY A 307 -7.67 -10.79 -1.04
CA GLY A 307 -6.34 -10.93 -0.49
C GLY A 307 -5.70 -9.56 -0.36
N HIS A 308 -4.43 -9.49 0.01
CA HIS A 308 -3.79 -8.19 0.20
C HIS A 308 -3.14 -7.64 -1.07
N GLN A 309 -2.43 -8.49 -1.82
CA GLN A 309 -1.57 -8.04 -2.92
C GLN A 309 -2.23 -8.13 -4.31
N PRO A 310 -2.08 -7.10 -5.17
CA PRO A 310 -2.59 -7.12 -6.55
C PRO A 310 -2.04 -8.24 -7.44
N LEU A 311 -0.89 -8.83 -7.11
CA LEU A 311 -0.30 -9.91 -7.88
C LEU A 311 -1.19 -11.17 -7.94
N LEU A 312 -2.07 -11.35 -6.94
CA LEU A 312 -3.04 -12.44 -6.90
C LEU A 312 -4.01 -12.40 -8.09
N PHE A 313 -4.15 -11.25 -8.77
CA PHE A 313 -5.08 -11.08 -9.87
C PHE A 313 -4.74 -11.91 -11.11
N GLU A 314 -3.46 -12.17 -11.40
CA GLU A 314 -3.10 -13.00 -12.56
C GLU A 314 -3.64 -14.42 -12.42
N GLU A 315 -3.39 -15.05 -11.27
CA GLU A 315 -3.87 -16.39 -10.99
C GLU A 315 -5.40 -16.43 -10.88
N ALA A 316 -6.02 -15.42 -10.24
CA ALA A 316 -7.46 -15.29 -10.18
C ALA A 316 -8.09 -15.24 -11.59
N ARG A 317 -7.48 -14.49 -12.51
CA ARG A 317 -7.91 -14.39 -13.90
C ARG A 317 -7.71 -15.69 -14.66
N ALA A 318 -6.57 -16.36 -14.48
CA ALA A 318 -6.30 -17.67 -15.09
C ALA A 318 -7.34 -18.72 -14.66
N ARG A 319 -7.83 -18.62 -13.42
CA ARG A 319 -8.91 -19.46 -12.85
C ARG A 319 -10.33 -19.00 -13.21
N GLY A 320 -10.47 -17.91 -13.95
CA GLY A 320 -11.78 -17.37 -14.34
C GLY A 320 -12.59 -16.76 -13.20
N ILE A 321 -11.94 -16.35 -12.09
CA ILE A 321 -12.60 -15.68 -10.98
C ILE A 321 -13.12 -14.31 -11.44
N PRO A 322 -14.42 -14.00 -11.23
CA PRO A 322 -15.03 -12.79 -11.80
C PRO A 322 -14.64 -11.50 -11.07
N LEU A 323 -14.37 -11.55 -9.76
CA LEU A 323 -14.01 -10.39 -8.95
C LEU A 323 -12.87 -10.71 -7.98
N THR A 324 -11.85 -9.86 -7.96
CA THR A 324 -10.73 -9.89 -7.01
C THR A 324 -10.63 -8.55 -6.28
N LEU A 325 -10.52 -8.61 -4.95
CA LEU A 325 -10.48 -7.45 -4.06
C LEU A 325 -9.15 -7.41 -3.30
N VAL A 326 -8.40 -6.30 -3.42
CA VAL A 326 -7.05 -6.18 -2.83
C VAL A 326 -6.75 -4.77 -2.31
N GLY A 327 -5.69 -4.64 -1.52
CA GLY A 327 -5.13 -3.37 -1.01
C GLY A 327 -3.65 -3.21 -1.36
N HIS A 328 -2.78 -3.05 -0.36
CA HIS A 328 -1.31 -3.06 -0.40
C HIS A 328 -0.65 -1.79 -0.94
N THR A 329 -1.23 -1.18 -1.97
CA THR A 329 -0.47 -0.22 -2.77
C THR A 329 -0.46 1.18 -2.16
N HIS A 330 -1.45 1.53 -1.32
CA HIS A 330 -1.71 2.89 -0.83
C HIS A 330 -1.84 3.99 -1.90
N GLY A 331 -1.89 3.62 -3.19
CA GLY A 331 -1.55 4.53 -4.27
C GLY A 331 -0.17 5.19 -4.12
N GLY A 332 0.78 4.55 -3.42
CA GLY A 332 2.08 5.10 -3.06
C GLY A 332 2.03 6.36 -2.19
N GLN A 333 0.87 6.65 -1.58
CA GLN A 333 0.58 7.87 -0.82
C GLN A 333 0.77 9.19 -1.59
N LEU A 334 0.89 9.13 -2.91
CA LEU A 334 0.98 10.27 -3.82
C LEU A 334 0.28 9.94 -5.13
N GLY A 335 -0.72 10.72 -5.52
CA GLY A 335 -1.40 10.48 -6.80
C GLY A 335 -2.64 11.32 -7.01
N SER A 336 -3.49 10.85 -7.93
CA SER A 336 -4.79 11.45 -8.25
C SER A 336 -5.71 10.40 -8.84
N HIS A 337 -6.82 10.11 -8.15
CA HIS A 337 -7.86 9.24 -8.70
C HIS A 337 -8.47 9.79 -10.00
N ARG A 338 -8.53 11.12 -10.15
CA ARG A 338 -9.08 11.76 -11.36
C ARG A 338 -8.21 11.46 -12.58
N LEU A 339 -6.89 11.45 -12.40
CA LEU A 339 -5.93 11.14 -13.47
C LEU A 339 -5.64 9.64 -13.58
N ARG A 340 -6.20 8.82 -12.68
CA ARG A 340 -5.88 7.39 -12.55
C ARG A 340 -4.37 7.14 -12.50
N TRP A 341 -3.64 8.03 -11.83
CA TRP A 341 -2.20 7.97 -11.70
C TRP A 341 -1.82 8.06 -10.23
N CYS A 342 -0.85 7.27 -9.81
CA CYS A 342 -0.26 7.35 -8.49
C CYS A 342 1.18 6.82 -8.50
N LEU A 343 1.94 7.12 -7.44
CA LEU A 343 3.36 6.76 -7.35
C LEU A 343 3.58 5.25 -7.39
N ALA A 344 2.68 4.46 -6.79
CA ALA A 344 2.73 3.00 -6.89
C ALA A 344 2.64 2.51 -8.34
N GLY A 345 1.95 3.24 -9.23
CA GLY A 345 1.83 2.91 -10.65
C GLY A 345 3.12 3.05 -11.46
N ALA A 346 4.18 3.65 -10.89
CA ALA A 346 5.51 3.63 -11.49
C ALA A 346 6.21 2.27 -11.35
N PHE A 347 5.72 1.39 -10.46
CA PHE A 347 6.35 0.12 -10.12
C PHE A 347 5.40 -1.08 -10.25
N LEU A 348 4.09 -0.85 -10.13
CA LEU A 348 3.07 -1.90 -10.11
C LEU A 348 2.07 -1.73 -11.27
N PRO A 349 1.72 -2.80 -12.00
CA PRO A 349 0.77 -2.75 -13.10
C PRO A 349 -0.64 -2.37 -12.61
N TRP A 350 -1.05 -2.91 -11.45
CA TRP A 350 -2.30 -2.57 -10.78
C TRP A 350 -2.00 -1.88 -9.46
N HIS A 351 -2.46 -0.66 -9.33
CA HIS A 351 -2.02 0.24 -8.28
C HIS A 351 -3.16 1.01 -7.61
N MET A 352 -4.31 1.19 -8.26
CA MET A 352 -5.45 1.90 -7.66
C MET A 352 -6.73 1.74 -8.50
N GLY A 353 -7.85 1.49 -7.84
CA GLY A 353 -9.17 1.49 -8.45
C GLY A 353 -9.48 0.22 -9.25
N LEU A 354 -10.37 0.36 -10.24
CA LEU A 354 -10.96 -0.74 -10.99
C LEU A 354 -10.15 -1.07 -12.25
N TYR A 355 -9.82 -2.35 -12.42
CA TYR A 355 -9.24 -2.91 -13.65
C TYR A 355 -10.10 -4.06 -14.18
N ARG A 356 -10.12 -4.24 -15.49
CA ARG A 356 -10.87 -5.32 -16.16
C ARG A 356 -9.94 -6.05 -17.10
N SER A 357 -10.01 -7.38 -17.08
CA SER A 357 -9.30 -8.24 -18.01
C SER A 357 -10.18 -9.44 -18.37
N GLY A 358 -10.71 -9.46 -19.59
CA GLY A 358 -11.68 -10.47 -20.02
C GLY A 358 -12.97 -10.44 -19.17
N ARG A 359 -13.22 -11.53 -18.45
CA ARG A 359 -14.37 -11.68 -17.53
C ARG A 359 -14.03 -11.34 -16.07
N SER A 360 -12.76 -11.10 -15.76
CA SER A 360 -12.27 -10.84 -14.43
C SER A 360 -12.12 -9.35 -14.17
N THR A 361 -12.53 -8.93 -12.98
CA THR A 361 -12.42 -7.56 -12.51
C THR A 361 -11.58 -7.51 -11.24
N LEU A 362 -10.66 -6.55 -11.17
CA LEU A 362 -9.86 -6.27 -9.98
C LEU A 362 -10.28 -4.92 -9.42
N TYR A 363 -10.39 -4.83 -8.10
CA TYR A 363 -10.42 -3.55 -7.41
C TYR A 363 -9.26 -3.46 -6.41
N VAL A 364 -8.43 -2.43 -6.57
CA VAL A 364 -7.32 -2.10 -5.66
C VAL A 364 -7.71 -0.89 -4.82
N THR A 365 -7.95 -1.06 -3.52
CA THR A 365 -8.16 0.08 -2.62
C THR A 365 -6.84 0.78 -2.33
N THR A 366 -6.89 2.10 -2.10
CA THR A 366 -5.73 2.89 -1.63
C THR A 366 -5.58 2.87 -0.11
N GLY A 367 -6.35 2.04 0.59
CA GLY A 367 -6.25 1.83 2.04
C GLY A 367 -6.82 2.96 2.89
N ALA A 368 -7.18 2.64 4.13
CA ALA A 368 -7.82 3.57 5.07
C ALA A 368 -6.85 4.20 6.10
N GLY A 369 -5.64 3.66 6.23
CA GLY A 369 -4.56 4.17 7.08
C GLY A 369 -3.46 4.86 6.28
N HIS A 370 -2.21 4.71 6.70
CA HIS A 370 -1.02 5.25 6.05
C HIS A 370 0.17 4.33 6.34
N TRP A 371 1.20 4.38 5.51
CA TRP A 371 2.40 3.57 5.70
C TRP A 371 3.61 4.44 6.05
N ILE A 372 4.27 4.11 7.17
CA ILE A 372 5.44 4.77 7.78
C ILE A 372 5.21 6.22 8.20
N LEU A 373 4.89 7.09 7.25
CA LEU A 373 4.59 8.49 7.46
C LEU A 373 3.13 8.75 7.16
N PRO A 374 2.41 9.48 8.04
CA PRO A 374 1.06 9.93 7.74
C PRO A 374 1.11 11.08 6.73
N VAL A 375 1.53 10.84 5.49
CA VAL A 375 1.62 11.85 4.43
C VAL A 375 0.97 11.29 3.17
N ARG A 376 -0.21 11.79 2.80
CA ARG A 376 -0.95 11.41 1.59
C ARG A 376 -1.32 12.63 0.76
N LEU A 377 -0.82 12.71 -0.48
CA LEU A 377 -1.11 13.83 -1.38
C LEU A 377 -1.95 13.36 -2.58
N GLY A 378 -3.20 13.84 -2.67
CA GLY A 378 -4.12 13.55 -3.78
C GLY A 378 -4.69 12.12 -3.84
N VAL A 379 -4.29 11.26 -2.90
CA VAL A 379 -4.83 9.90 -2.64
C VAL A 379 -5.23 9.77 -1.17
N PRO A 380 -6.29 10.48 -0.73
CA PRO A 380 -6.72 10.45 0.66
C PRO A 380 -7.12 9.02 1.07
N PRO A 381 -7.01 8.66 2.35
CA PRO A 381 -7.47 7.36 2.82
C PRO A 381 -8.94 7.12 2.47
N GLU A 382 -9.26 5.88 2.12
CA GLU A 382 -10.60 5.53 1.64
C GLU A 382 -11.19 4.27 2.26
N VAL A 383 -12.52 4.26 2.33
CA VAL A 383 -13.35 3.06 2.43
C VAL A 383 -13.99 2.87 1.05
N ALA A 384 -13.58 1.83 0.32
CA ALA A 384 -14.15 1.56 -0.99
C ALA A 384 -15.49 0.83 -0.82
N LEU A 385 -16.55 1.36 -1.42
CA LEU A 385 -17.86 0.76 -1.43
C LEU A 385 -18.15 0.27 -2.85
N LEU A 386 -18.10 -1.03 -3.04
CA LEU A 386 -18.29 -1.67 -4.34
C LEU A 386 -19.75 -2.13 -4.43
N GLU A 387 -20.46 -1.67 -5.45
CA GLU A 387 -21.82 -2.12 -5.74
C GLU A 387 -21.79 -3.00 -6.99
N LEU A 388 -22.24 -4.24 -6.85
CA LEU A 388 -22.18 -5.24 -7.91
C LEU A 388 -23.36 -5.08 -8.88
N HIS A 389 -23.09 -5.10 -10.18
CA HIS A 389 -24.11 -5.05 -11.22
C HIS A 389 -23.84 -6.04 -12.33
N GLY A 390 -24.89 -6.62 -12.90
CA GLY A 390 -24.80 -7.41 -14.12
C GLY A 390 -24.33 -6.56 -15.29
N ALA A 391 -23.30 -7.00 -16.01
CA ALA A 391 -22.89 -6.41 -17.28
C ALA A 391 -23.69 -7.03 -18.45
N ALA A 392 -24.21 -6.18 -19.36
CA ALA A 392 -24.83 -6.65 -20.60
C ALA A 392 -23.76 -7.12 -21.61
N GLY A 393 -23.97 -8.28 -22.23
CA GLY A 393 -23.14 -8.83 -23.30
C GLY A 393 -23.34 -10.33 -23.48
N PRO A 394 -23.02 -10.91 -24.65
CA PRO A 394 -23.10 -12.36 -24.86
C PRO A 394 -22.26 -13.09 -23.79
N LEU A 395 -22.77 -14.19 -23.27
CA LEU A 395 -21.94 -15.14 -22.52
C LEU A 395 -21.00 -15.78 -23.54
N ASP A 396 -19.76 -15.31 -23.62
CA ASP A 396 -18.73 -16.12 -24.27
C ASP A 396 -18.72 -17.48 -23.58
N PRO A 397 -18.65 -18.59 -24.34
CA PRO A 397 -18.65 -19.92 -23.77
C PRO A 397 -17.55 -20.02 -22.70
N PRO A 398 -17.76 -20.82 -21.63
CA PRO A 398 -16.73 -21.01 -20.63
C PRO A 398 -15.42 -21.43 -21.31
N PRO A 399 -14.24 -20.94 -20.85
CA PRO A 399 -12.99 -21.45 -21.36
C PRO A 399 -13.00 -22.97 -21.18
N LEU A 400 -12.73 -23.67 -22.29
CA LEU A 400 -12.62 -25.13 -22.33
C LEU A 400 -11.77 -25.60 -21.16
N ARG A 401 -12.31 -26.54 -20.36
CA ARG A 401 -11.51 -27.31 -19.41
C ARG A 401 -10.41 -27.99 -20.22
N VAL A 402 -9.16 -27.53 -20.09
CA VAL A 402 -8.03 -28.31 -20.56
C VAL A 402 -7.84 -29.41 -19.53
N GLY A 403 -8.21 -30.62 -19.94
CA GLY A 403 -7.98 -31.84 -19.19
C GLY A 403 -6.49 -32.17 -19.07
N ALA A 404 -6.27 -33.16 -18.22
CA ALA A 404 -5.04 -33.92 -18.01
C ALA A 404 -4.05 -33.95 -19.19
N HIS A 405 -2.80 -33.68 -18.84
CA HIS A 405 -1.61 -34.32 -19.40
C HIS A 405 -0.83 -34.80 -18.13
N ALA A 406 -0.49 -36.07 -17.84
CA ALA A 406 -0.09 -37.21 -18.69
C ALA A 406 0.89 -36.72 -19.77
N ASP A 407 2.21 -36.71 -19.58
CA ASP A 407 3.08 -37.72 -18.95
C ASP A 407 4.18 -37.16 -18.03
#